data_AF-A0A357WRB1-F1
#
_entry.id   AF-A0A357WRB1-F1
#
_cell.length_a   1.000
_cell.length_b   1.000
_cell.length_c   1.000
_cell.angle_alpha   90.00
_cell.angle_beta   90.00
_cell.angle_gamma   90.00
#
_symmetry.space_group_name_H-M   'P 1'
#
loop_
_entity.id
_entity.type
_entity.pdbx_description
1 polymer ?
#
loop_
_entity_poly.entity_id
_entity_poly.type
_entity_poly.pdbx_seq_one_letter_code
_entity_poly.pdbx_strand_id
1 'polypeptide(L)'
;VITAVTVSGGQSDPDNPTRVSFNIDGRTYNVGNVYYPNGDSQLAWVKWTTPATEQDMVINVSVRGPGGTDKATINCKIVDLDKNPPPNPVADDRNDSFRHEPVPQRAEKTRADWSVWRPWWQEYWVDRGHWERDSWTDSDGKTHTSRYWVSNWVDEGWWEFDLNRYSASFSANMNITCDSKNPTATGSTMKSGYGINQKVSASVSTNQSSAVSKPQNAVSYFPEFGYKIYYRLLERIGDGSFEFKKNHYSTYKNR
;
A
#
# COMPACT_ATOMS: atom_id res chain seq x y z
N VAL A 1 4.91 6.54 -1.52
CA VAL A 1 4.99 5.40 -0.57
C VAL A 1 3.63 5.17 0.04
N ILE A 2 3.31 3.92 0.42
CA ILE A 2 2.09 3.58 1.16
C ILE A 2 2.50 3.11 2.55
N THR A 3 1.87 3.66 3.58
CA THR A 3 2.03 3.25 4.98
C THR A 3 0.68 2.79 5.50
N ALA A 4 0.66 1.67 6.22
CA ALA A 4 -0.57 1.06 6.70
C ALA A 4 -0.44 0.62 8.15
N VAL A 5 -1.57 0.62 8.86
CA VAL A 5 -1.76 0.04 10.19
C VAL A 5 -3.02 -0.81 10.20
N THR A 6 -3.08 -1.74 11.14
CA THR A 6 -4.29 -2.49 11.44
C THR A 6 -4.99 -1.84 12.63
N VAL A 7 -6.30 -1.67 12.51
CA VAL A 7 -7.17 -1.17 13.57
C VAL A 7 -8.11 -2.27 14.00
N SER A 8 -8.25 -2.46 15.31
CA SER A 8 -9.11 -3.49 15.90
C SER A 8 -9.55 -3.12 17.30
N GLY A 9 -10.51 -3.88 17.83
CA GLY A 9 -11.07 -3.69 19.17
C GLY A 9 -12.44 -3.03 19.12
N GLY A 10 -13.45 -3.71 19.66
CA GLY A 10 -14.85 -3.33 19.52
C GLY A 10 -15.38 -3.48 18.09
N GLN A 11 -16.53 -2.88 17.84
CA GLN A 11 -17.13 -2.73 16.51
C GLN A 11 -17.01 -1.26 16.07
N SER A 12 -16.73 -1.05 14.78
CA SER A 12 -16.81 0.26 14.13
C SER A 12 -17.84 0.19 13.01
N ASP A 13 -18.93 0.92 13.18
CA ASP A 13 -20.06 1.01 12.25
C ASP A 13 -20.36 2.48 11.90
N PRO A 14 -21.27 2.76 10.97
CA PRO A 14 -21.63 4.13 10.61
C PRO A 14 -22.19 4.99 11.75
N ASP A 15 -22.73 4.41 12.83
CA ASP A 15 -23.20 5.16 13.99
C ASP A 15 -22.03 5.56 14.91
N ASN A 16 -21.02 4.69 15.03
CA ASN A 16 -19.82 4.92 15.82
C ASN A 16 -18.54 4.71 14.99
N PRO A 17 -18.26 5.59 14.01
CA PRO A 17 -17.22 5.35 13.02
C PRO A 17 -15.82 5.58 13.56
N THR A 18 -14.93 4.61 13.32
CA THR A 18 -13.49 4.76 13.58
C THR A 18 -12.79 5.58 12.48
N ARG A 19 -11.89 6.46 12.92
CA ARG A 19 -11.05 7.32 12.09
C ARG A 19 -9.60 7.17 12.51
N VAL A 20 -8.71 7.11 11.53
CA VAL A 20 -7.26 6.99 11.74
C VAL A 20 -6.57 8.22 11.18
N SER A 21 -5.66 8.79 11.96
CA SER A 21 -4.84 9.92 11.53
C SER A 21 -3.37 9.52 11.55
N PHE A 22 -2.66 9.75 10.45
CA PHE A 22 -1.23 9.60 10.33
C PHE A 22 -0.59 10.98 10.29
N ASN A 23 0.25 11.31 11.27
CA ASN A 23 1.08 12.50 11.24
C ASN A 23 2.44 12.12 10.62
N ILE A 24 2.70 12.63 9.43
CA ILE A 24 3.88 12.36 8.63
C ILE A 24 4.50 13.69 8.24
N ASP A 25 5.73 13.94 8.72
CA ASP A 25 6.50 15.15 8.36
C ASP A 25 5.72 16.46 8.61
N GLY A 26 5.04 16.54 9.76
CA GLY A 26 4.21 17.69 10.13
C GLY A 26 2.86 17.80 9.41
N ARG A 27 2.55 16.89 8.48
CA ARG A 27 1.25 16.82 7.78
C ARG A 27 0.39 15.71 8.35
N THR A 28 -0.89 15.99 8.54
CA THR A 28 -1.87 14.99 9.01
C THR A 28 -2.67 14.42 7.84
N TYR A 29 -2.64 13.10 7.68
CA TYR A 29 -3.43 12.34 6.72
C TYR A 29 -4.54 11.60 7.47
N ASN A 30 -5.79 11.80 7.08
CA ASN A 30 -6.93 11.18 7.73
C ASN A 30 -7.54 10.08 6.86
N VAL A 31 -7.80 8.93 7.48
CA VAL A 31 -8.55 7.81 6.92
C VAL A 31 -9.84 7.71 7.74
N GLY A 32 -10.95 8.12 7.13
CA GLY A 32 -12.28 7.98 7.74
C GLY A 32 -12.96 6.69 7.32
N ASN A 33 -14.14 6.43 7.89
CA ASN A 33 -15.01 5.32 7.50
C ASN A 33 -14.30 3.96 7.58
N VAL A 34 -13.51 3.78 8.64
CA VAL A 34 -12.77 2.53 8.89
C VAL A 34 -13.70 1.63 9.69
N TYR A 35 -14.44 0.77 8.99
CA TYR A 35 -15.45 -0.10 9.59
C TYR A 35 -14.92 -1.51 9.82
N TYR A 36 -15.44 -2.19 10.84
CA TYR A 36 -15.18 -3.60 11.13
C TYR A 36 -16.18 -4.13 12.18
N PRO A 37 -16.60 -5.40 12.08
CA PRO A 37 -17.46 -6.01 13.09
C PRO A 37 -16.70 -6.27 14.40
N ASN A 38 -17.46 -6.52 15.48
CA ASN A 38 -16.87 -6.84 16.78
C ASN A 38 -16.00 -8.12 16.70
N GLY A 39 -14.78 -8.05 17.23
CA GLY A 39 -13.82 -9.17 17.22
C GLY A 39 -12.95 -9.24 15.96
N ASP A 40 -13.18 -8.37 14.98
CA ASP A 40 -12.42 -8.31 13.73
C ASP A 40 -11.52 -7.06 13.65
N SER A 41 -10.91 -6.85 12.48
CA SER A 41 -9.99 -5.75 12.23
C SER A 41 -10.12 -5.18 10.82
N GLN A 42 -9.61 -3.97 10.63
CA GLN A 42 -9.55 -3.29 9.34
C GLN A 42 -8.19 -2.64 9.12
N LEU A 43 -7.64 -2.83 7.92
CA LEU A 43 -6.45 -2.11 7.48
C LEU A 43 -6.82 -0.65 7.17
N ALA A 44 -6.05 0.30 7.69
CA ALA A 44 -6.10 1.72 7.32
C ALA A 44 -4.75 2.13 6.74
N TRP A 45 -4.74 2.83 5.61
CA TRP A 45 -3.51 3.20 4.92
C TRP A 45 -3.57 4.58 4.30
N VAL A 46 -2.39 5.18 4.14
CA VAL A 46 -2.22 6.47 3.48
C VAL A 46 -1.12 6.39 2.43
N LYS A 47 -1.29 7.16 1.35
CA LYS A 47 -0.26 7.37 0.33
C LYS A 47 0.36 8.75 0.53
N TRP A 48 1.68 8.79 0.61
CA TRP A 48 2.44 10.01 0.85
C TRP A 48 3.77 9.99 0.08
N THR A 49 4.43 11.13 0.01
CA THR A 49 5.68 11.32 -0.74
C THR A 49 6.83 11.48 0.25
N THR A 50 7.90 10.71 0.06
CA THR A 50 9.11 10.83 0.88
C THR A 50 9.75 12.21 0.69
N PRO A 51 10.36 12.80 1.74
CA PRO A 51 11.14 14.02 1.61
C PRO A 51 12.30 13.84 0.62
N ALA A 52 12.77 14.95 0.07
CA ALA A 52 13.93 14.95 -0.82
C ALA A 52 15.26 14.79 -0.06
N THR A 53 15.28 15.14 1.23
CA THR A 53 16.46 15.04 2.08
C THR A 53 16.46 13.75 2.87
N GLU A 54 17.63 13.14 3.00
CA GLU A 54 17.81 12.01 3.91
C GLU A 54 17.57 12.44 5.35
N GLN A 55 16.79 11.63 6.06
CA GLN A 55 16.50 11.85 7.46
C GLN A 55 15.90 10.58 8.07
N ASP A 56 16.10 10.42 9.37
CA ASP A 56 15.28 9.54 10.18
C ASP A 56 14.01 10.31 10.56
N MET A 57 12.85 9.66 10.46
CA MET A 57 11.57 10.26 10.80
C MET A 57 10.66 9.29 11.53
N VAL A 58 9.72 9.85 12.27
CA VAL A 58 8.73 9.11 13.02
C VAL A 58 7.35 9.49 12.51
N ILE A 59 6.58 8.49 12.10
CA ILE A 59 5.16 8.63 11.76
C ILE A 59 4.36 8.28 13.01
N ASN A 60 3.57 9.23 13.49
CA ASN A 60 2.66 9.01 14.61
C ASN A 60 1.25 8.71 14.11
N VAL A 61 0.63 7.69 14.68
CA VAL A 61 -0.70 7.22 14.30
C VAL A 61 -1.63 7.34 15.49
N SER A 62 -2.78 7.98 15.30
CA SER A 62 -3.82 8.10 16.31
C SER A 62 -5.15 7.59 15.78
N VAL A 63 -5.90 6.90 16.63
CA VAL A 63 -7.24 6.38 16.33
C VAL A 63 -8.26 7.15 17.16
N ARG A 64 -9.38 7.54 16.54
CA ARG A 64 -10.55 8.10 17.21
C ARG A 64 -11.78 7.26 16.88
N GLY A 65 -12.56 6.94 17.91
CA GLY A 65 -13.68 6.00 17.81
C GLY A 65 -13.33 4.67 18.49
N PRO A 66 -14.14 3.63 18.26
CA PRO A 66 -13.89 2.30 18.78
C PRO A 66 -12.50 1.76 18.41
N GLY A 67 -11.90 1.00 19.33
CA GLY A 67 -10.66 0.27 19.10
C GLY A 67 -9.37 1.08 19.19
N GLY A 68 -8.30 0.46 18.70
CA GLY A 68 -6.94 1.00 18.69
C GLY A 68 -6.14 0.46 17.51
N THR A 69 -4.90 0.92 17.37
CA THR A 69 -4.01 0.50 16.29
C THR A 69 -2.92 -0.44 16.78
N ASP A 70 -2.50 -1.38 15.94
CA ASP A 70 -1.32 -2.22 16.19
C ASP A 70 -0.01 -1.41 16.33
N LYS A 71 0.03 -0.22 15.71
CA LYS A 71 1.23 0.63 15.66
C LYS A 71 0.87 2.10 15.79
N ALA A 72 1.04 2.64 17.00
CA ALA A 72 0.94 4.08 17.25
C ALA A 72 2.14 4.87 16.71
N THR A 73 3.27 4.20 16.49
CA THR A 73 4.52 4.84 16.05
C THR A 73 5.23 3.97 15.02
N ILE A 74 5.62 4.57 13.89
CA ILE A 74 6.36 3.90 12.83
C ILE A 74 7.65 4.69 12.57
N ASN A 75 8.79 4.08 12.87
CA ASN A 75 10.10 4.66 12.59
C ASN A 75 10.48 4.38 11.14
N CYS A 76 10.90 5.42 10.41
CA CYS A 76 11.28 5.34 9.01
C CYS A 76 12.64 5.99 8.80
N LYS A 77 13.45 5.39 7.92
CA LYS A 77 14.73 5.93 7.48
C LYS A 77 14.64 6.28 6.00
N ILE A 78 14.77 7.55 5.68
CA ILE A 78 14.79 8.06 4.30
C ILE A 78 16.23 8.10 3.83
N VAL A 79 16.54 7.30 2.80
CA VAL A 79 17.88 7.18 2.21
C VAL A 79 17.87 7.54 0.74
N ASP A 80 18.98 8.09 0.28
CA ASP A 80 19.24 8.28 -1.13
C ASP A 80 19.84 6.99 -1.73
N LEU A 81 19.09 6.43 -2.68
CA LEU A 81 19.48 5.20 -3.37
C LEU A 81 20.57 5.42 -4.42
N ASP A 82 21.08 6.64 -4.63
CA ASP A 82 22.13 6.95 -5.60
C ASP A 82 23.51 7.21 -4.99
N LYS A 83 23.69 6.95 -3.70
CA LYS A 83 24.92 7.36 -2.98
C LYS A 83 26.14 6.47 -3.11
N ASN A 84 26.02 5.26 -3.67
CA ASN A 84 27.15 4.33 -3.73
C ASN A 84 27.45 3.81 -5.14
N PRO A 85 27.61 4.69 -6.14
CA PRO A 85 28.00 4.25 -7.48
C PRO A 85 29.40 3.62 -7.43
N PRO A 86 29.65 2.55 -8.21
CA PRO A 86 30.99 1.98 -8.32
C PRO A 86 31.97 3.02 -8.88
N PRO A 87 33.27 2.94 -8.51
CA PRO A 87 34.30 3.81 -9.07
C PRO A 87 34.35 3.70 -10.60
N ASN A 88 34.80 4.76 -11.26
CA ASN A 88 34.92 4.71 -12.72
C ASN A 88 36.07 3.77 -13.11
N PRO A 89 35.77 2.68 -13.85
CA PRO A 89 36.81 1.86 -14.45
C PRO A 89 37.54 2.64 -15.56
N VAL A 90 38.82 2.40 -15.73
CA VAL A 90 39.58 2.82 -16.91
C VAL A 90 39.92 1.62 -17.80
N ALA A 91 40.28 1.88 -19.06
CA ALA A 91 40.47 0.82 -20.06
C ALA A 91 41.53 -0.23 -19.67
N ASP A 92 42.51 0.18 -18.86
CA ASP A 92 43.62 -0.66 -18.41
C ASP A 92 43.37 -1.32 -17.05
N ASP A 93 42.20 -1.10 -16.42
CA ASP A 93 41.85 -1.72 -15.15
C ASP A 93 41.72 -3.24 -15.30
N ARG A 94 42.40 -3.96 -14.40
CA ARG A 94 42.47 -5.42 -14.42
C ARG A 94 42.28 -5.97 -13.02
N ASN A 95 41.31 -6.88 -12.89
CA ASN A 95 41.06 -7.62 -11.65
C ASN A 95 41.27 -9.12 -11.90
N ASP A 96 42.54 -9.55 -11.97
CA ASP A 96 42.90 -10.96 -12.18
C ASP A 96 42.49 -11.87 -11.02
N SER A 97 42.24 -11.28 -9.84
CA SER A 97 41.76 -12.00 -8.66
C SER A 97 40.24 -12.13 -8.59
N PHE A 98 39.50 -11.62 -9.58
CA PHE A 98 38.05 -11.67 -9.60
C PHE A 98 37.56 -13.12 -9.47
N ARG A 99 36.61 -13.31 -8.56
CA ARG A 99 35.86 -14.55 -8.40
C ARG A 99 34.39 -14.20 -8.34
N HIS A 100 33.58 -14.94 -9.07
CA HIS A 100 32.15 -14.73 -9.06
C HIS A 100 31.56 -15.21 -7.73
N GLU A 101 31.09 -14.27 -6.92
CA GLU A 101 30.33 -14.56 -5.71
C GLU A 101 28.91 -15.02 -6.06
N PRO A 102 28.29 -15.93 -5.28
CA PRO A 102 26.89 -16.27 -5.43
C PRO A 102 26.00 -15.02 -5.33
N VAL A 103 24.97 -14.94 -6.18
CA VAL A 103 23.98 -13.86 -6.10
C VAL A 103 23.27 -13.93 -4.74
N PRO A 104 23.24 -12.84 -3.95
CA PRO A 104 22.59 -12.87 -2.65
C PRO A 104 21.09 -13.13 -2.77
N GLN A 105 20.60 -14.12 -2.03
CA GLN A 105 19.16 -14.34 -1.90
C GLN A 105 18.57 -13.32 -0.92
N ARG A 106 17.62 -12.51 -1.39
CA ARG A 106 16.88 -11.55 -0.57
C ARG A 106 15.44 -12.03 -0.42
N ALA A 107 14.78 -11.66 0.68
CA ALA A 107 13.37 -11.97 0.86
C ALA A 107 12.55 -11.23 -0.20
N GLU A 108 11.83 -11.97 -1.03
CA GLU A 108 10.97 -11.41 -2.07
C GLU A 108 9.52 -11.38 -1.60
N LYS A 109 8.84 -10.24 -1.81
CA LYS A 109 7.40 -10.10 -1.59
C LYS A 109 6.74 -9.73 -2.90
N THR A 110 6.15 -10.72 -3.55
CA THR A 110 5.51 -10.58 -4.87
C THR A 110 3.98 -10.57 -4.81
N ARG A 111 3.39 -10.76 -3.63
CA ARG A 111 1.93 -10.70 -3.42
C ARG A 111 1.60 -9.98 -2.12
N ALA A 112 0.50 -9.23 -2.16
CA ALA A 112 -0.16 -8.69 -0.98
C ALA A 112 -1.66 -8.95 -1.09
N ASP A 113 -2.29 -9.27 0.03
CA ASP A 113 -3.73 -9.48 0.16
C ASP A 113 -4.23 -8.63 1.31
N TRP A 114 -5.39 -8.01 1.14
CA TRP A 114 -6.03 -7.21 2.18
C TRP A 114 -7.55 -7.25 2.01
N SER A 115 -8.27 -6.75 2.99
CA SER A 115 -9.71 -6.71 2.95
C SER A 115 -10.26 -5.39 3.47
N VAL A 116 -11.48 -5.06 3.04
CA VAL A 116 -12.22 -3.89 3.50
C VAL A 116 -13.63 -4.34 3.88
N TRP A 117 -14.01 -4.11 5.13
CA TRP A 117 -15.39 -4.28 5.57
C TRP A 117 -16.28 -3.19 5.00
N ARG A 118 -17.44 -3.58 4.51
CA ARG A 118 -18.48 -2.68 4.02
C ARG A 118 -19.73 -2.89 4.86
N PRO A 119 -20.13 -1.91 5.68
CA PRO A 119 -21.34 -2.02 6.47
C PRO A 119 -22.57 -1.87 5.58
N TRP A 120 -23.65 -2.54 5.97
CA TRP A 120 -25.00 -2.34 5.43
C TRP A 120 -26.02 -2.51 6.55
N TRP A 121 -27.15 -1.81 6.41
CA TRP A 121 -28.20 -1.81 7.43
C TRP A 121 -29.15 -2.97 7.19
N GLN A 122 -29.27 -3.86 8.18
CA GLN A 122 -30.27 -4.92 8.20
C GLN A 122 -31.51 -4.37 8.89
N GLU A 123 -32.52 -4.04 8.10
CA GLU A 123 -33.81 -3.55 8.61
C GLU A 123 -34.51 -4.61 9.47
N TYR A 124 -35.14 -4.15 10.54
CA TYR A 124 -36.02 -4.96 11.39
C TYR A 124 -37.18 -4.11 11.89
N TRP A 125 -38.23 -4.05 11.09
CA TRP A 125 -39.44 -3.26 11.39
C TRP A 125 -40.32 -3.97 12.43
N VAL A 126 -40.53 -3.30 13.56
CA VAL A 126 -41.37 -3.75 14.66
C VAL A 126 -42.50 -2.75 14.88
N ASP A 127 -43.74 -3.23 14.93
CA ASP A 127 -44.87 -2.40 15.34
C ASP A 127 -44.86 -2.24 16.86
N ARG A 128 -44.33 -1.10 17.33
CA ARG A 128 -44.41 -0.64 18.72
C ARG A 128 -45.66 0.19 18.99
N GLY A 129 -46.73 -0.10 18.26
CA GLY A 129 -48.04 0.50 18.48
C GLY A 129 -48.59 0.24 19.89
N HIS A 130 -49.73 0.84 20.14
CA HIS A 130 -50.47 0.65 21.38
C HIS A 130 -51.95 0.56 21.09
N TRP A 131 -52.69 0.03 22.07
CA TRP A 131 -54.13 0.00 21.97
C TRP A 131 -54.73 1.30 22.49
N GLU A 132 -55.57 1.93 21.68
CA GLU A 132 -56.41 3.04 22.09
C GLU A 132 -57.85 2.56 22.34
N ARG A 133 -58.58 3.36 23.12
CA ARG A 133 -59.96 3.08 23.48
C ARG A 133 -60.80 4.33 23.26
N ASP A 134 -61.86 4.18 22.48
CA ASP A 134 -62.90 5.19 22.37
C ASP A 134 -64.12 4.75 23.16
N SER A 135 -64.83 5.72 23.72
CA SER A 135 -66.10 5.53 24.40
C SER A 135 -67.08 6.61 23.95
N TRP A 136 -68.27 6.21 23.56
CA TRP A 136 -69.36 7.14 23.23
C TRP A 136 -70.69 6.64 23.79
N THR A 137 -71.60 7.56 24.06
CA THR A 137 -72.96 7.23 24.52
C THR A 137 -73.92 7.55 23.39
N ASP A 138 -74.79 6.59 23.04
CA ASP A 138 -75.81 6.80 22.02
C ASP A 138 -76.99 7.64 22.54
N SER A 139 -77.94 7.93 21.66
CA SER A 139 -79.14 8.71 21.99
C SER A 139 -80.06 8.02 23.01
N ASP A 140 -79.92 6.70 23.20
CA ASP A 140 -80.70 5.91 24.16
C ASP A 140 -80.01 5.83 25.54
N GLY A 141 -78.87 6.54 25.72
CA GLY A 141 -78.10 6.57 26.96
C GLY A 141 -77.21 5.34 27.17
N LYS A 142 -77.06 4.47 26.17
CA LYS A 142 -76.19 3.28 26.26
C LYS A 142 -74.77 3.64 25.88
N THR A 143 -73.82 3.30 26.75
CA THR A 143 -72.39 3.53 26.51
C THR A 143 -71.78 2.38 25.72
N HIS A 144 -71.10 2.71 24.64
CA HIS A 144 -70.34 1.79 23.79
C HIS A 144 -68.86 2.09 23.94
N THR A 145 -68.05 1.05 23.96
CA THR A 145 -66.59 1.16 23.97
C THR A 145 -66.01 0.38 22.81
N SER A 146 -65.09 0.97 22.06
CA SER A 146 -64.28 0.27 21.07
C SER A 146 -62.81 0.28 21.50
N ARG A 147 -62.06 -0.70 21.01
CA ARG A 147 -60.61 -0.76 21.20
C ARG A 147 -60.00 -1.01 19.82
N TYR A 148 -59.04 -0.19 19.42
CA TYR A 148 -58.34 -0.32 18.15
C TYR A 148 -56.84 -0.19 18.36
N TRP A 149 -56.08 -0.87 17.52
CA TRP A 149 -54.63 -0.82 17.53
C TRP A 149 -54.17 0.40 16.74
N VAL A 150 -53.34 1.24 17.34
CA VAL A 150 -52.67 2.35 16.67
C VAL A 150 -51.25 1.90 16.40
N SER A 151 -50.97 1.56 15.14
CA SER A 151 -49.64 1.10 14.71
C SER A 151 -48.60 2.20 14.83
N ASN A 152 -47.40 1.81 15.28
CA ASN A 152 -46.22 2.66 15.31
C ASN A 152 -45.00 1.81 14.90
N TRP A 153 -44.71 1.79 13.60
CA TRP A 153 -43.60 1.03 13.05
C TRP A 153 -42.26 1.72 13.36
N VAL A 154 -41.38 1.00 14.05
CA VAL A 154 -40.02 1.42 14.37
C VAL A 154 -39.04 0.43 13.76
N ASP A 155 -38.01 0.93 13.10
CA ASP A 155 -36.89 0.10 12.64
C ASP A 155 -35.92 -0.12 13.80
N GLU A 156 -35.83 -1.36 14.25
CA GLU A 156 -34.89 -1.85 15.27
C GLU A 156 -33.77 -2.67 14.63
N GLY A 157 -33.43 -2.32 13.40
CA GLY A 157 -32.35 -2.94 12.64
C GLY A 157 -30.98 -2.80 13.29
N TRP A 158 -29.99 -3.38 12.64
CA TRP A 158 -28.59 -3.33 13.06
C TRP A 158 -27.64 -3.29 11.87
N TRP A 159 -26.38 -2.94 12.13
CA TRP A 159 -25.33 -2.99 11.12
C TRP A 159 -24.80 -4.41 10.94
N GLU A 160 -24.86 -4.89 9.70
CA GLU A 160 -24.18 -6.09 9.22
C GLU A 160 -23.01 -5.68 8.32
N PHE A 161 -22.08 -6.62 8.05
CA PHE A 161 -20.83 -6.31 7.36
C PHE A 161 -20.48 -7.33 6.28
N ASP A 162 -20.26 -6.83 5.06
CA ASP A 162 -19.70 -7.60 3.97
C ASP A 162 -18.17 -7.46 3.94
N LEU A 163 -17.47 -8.56 3.64
CA LEU A 163 -16.01 -8.55 3.52
C LEU A 163 -15.55 -8.52 2.05
N ASN A 164 -15.13 -7.35 1.58
CA ASN A 164 -14.50 -7.21 0.28
C ASN A 164 -13.03 -7.62 0.37
N ARG A 165 -12.60 -8.55 -0.49
CA ARG A 165 -11.21 -9.04 -0.52
C ARG A 165 -10.48 -8.52 -1.75
N TYR A 166 -9.27 -8.03 -1.52
CA TYR A 166 -8.41 -7.43 -2.52
C TYR A 166 -7.04 -8.09 -2.52
N SER A 167 -6.39 -8.01 -3.67
CA SER A 167 -5.04 -8.52 -3.82
C SER A 167 -4.26 -7.72 -4.85
N ALA A 168 -2.95 -7.79 -4.72
CA ALA A 168 -2.00 -7.30 -5.70
C ALA A 168 -0.86 -8.30 -5.88
N SER A 169 -0.40 -8.45 -7.11
CA SER A 169 0.82 -9.17 -7.45
C SER A 169 1.83 -8.25 -8.13
N PHE A 170 3.11 -8.46 -7.83
CA PHE A 170 4.24 -7.72 -8.39
C PHE A 170 5.10 -8.68 -9.22
N SER A 171 5.43 -8.27 -10.44
CA SER A 171 6.33 -9.01 -11.32
C SER A 171 7.42 -8.07 -11.83
N ALA A 172 8.62 -8.61 -12.02
CA ALA A 172 9.76 -7.90 -12.59
C ALA A 172 10.59 -8.82 -13.49
N ASN A 173 11.10 -8.26 -14.57
CA ASN A 173 12.01 -8.90 -15.49
C ASN A 173 13.20 -7.97 -15.75
N MET A 174 14.41 -8.53 -15.80
CA MET A 174 15.64 -7.82 -16.08
C MET A 174 16.26 -8.37 -17.37
N ASN A 175 16.70 -7.47 -18.23
CA ASN A 175 17.49 -7.79 -19.42
C ASN A 175 18.79 -6.99 -19.40
N ILE A 176 19.91 -7.67 -19.64
CA ILE A 176 21.25 -7.10 -19.70
C ILE A 176 21.82 -7.39 -21.09
N THR A 177 22.37 -6.36 -21.73
CA THR A 177 22.97 -6.48 -23.06
C THR A 177 24.34 -5.80 -23.08
N CYS A 178 25.23 -6.28 -23.95
CA CYS A 178 26.47 -5.56 -24.22
C CYS A 178 26.15 -4.20 -24.86
N ASP A 179 26.94 -3.18 -24.54
CA ASP A 179 26.88 -1.88 -25.19
C ASP A 179 27.25 -2.01 -26.66
N SER A 180 26.49 -1.33 -27.52
CA SER A 180 26.67 -1.40 -28.98
C SER A 180 28.01 -0.85 -29.47
N LYS A 181 28.72 -0.09 -28.63
CA LYS A 181 30.05 0.47 -28.92
C LYS A 181 31.18 -0.33 -28.28
N ASN A 182 30.89 -1.44 -27.60
CA ASN A 182 31.93 -2.30 -27.04
C ASN A 182 32.62 -3.10 -28.17
N PRO A 183 33.91 -2.84 -28.47
CA PRO A 183 34.62 -3.52 -29.57
C PRO A 183 34.91 -4.99 -29.28
N THR A 184 34.78 -5.42 -28.02
CA THR A 184 35.01 -6.81 -27.59
C THR A 184 33.73 -7.63 -27.46
N ALA A 185 32.56 -7.02 -27.73
CA ALA A 185 31.28 -7.69 -27.62
C ALA A 185 31.05 -8.66 -28.79
N THR A 186 30.77 -9.91 -28.43
CA THR A 186 30.36 -10.98 -29.34
C THR A 186 29.10 -11.63 -28.75
N GLY A 187 27.94 -11.26 -29.27
CA GLY A 187 26.65 -11.70 -28.73
C GLY A 187 26.43 -11.20 -27.29
N SER A 188 26.28 -12.11 -26.34
CA SER A 188 26.13 -11.82 -24.90
C SER A 188 27.45 -11.85 -24.12
N THR A 189 28.59 -11.96 -24.81
CA THR A 189 29.93 -12.08 -24.20
C THR A 189 30.79 -10.89 -24.56
N MET A 190 31.59 -10.38 -23.62
CA MET A 190 32.56 -9.29 -23.83
C MET A 190 33.74 -9.42 -22.88
N LYS A 191 34.89 -8.81 -23.20
CA LYS A 191 36.01 -8.67 -22.25
C LYS A 191 35.73 -7.49 -21.31
N SER A 192 36.28 -7.55 -20.08
CA SER A 192 36.09 -6.69 -18.88
C SER A 192 34.99 -5.60 -18.90
N GLY A 193 34.13 -5.65 -17.88
CA GLY A 193 32.71 -5.33 -17.99
C GLY A 193 32.28 -3.96 -17.48
N TYR A 194 32.26 -2.94 -18.36
CA TYR A 194 31.53 -1.68 -18.10
C TYR A 194 30.83 -1.03 -19.31
N GLY A 195 30.84 -1.71 -20.46
CA GLY A 195 29.95 -1.41 -21.57
C GLY A 195 28.78 -2.38 -21.57
N ILE A 196 27.90 -2.32 -20.56
CA ILE A 196 26.63 -3.05 -20.57
C ILE A 196 25.47 -2.06 -20.44
N ASN A 197 24.37 -2.35 -21.11
CA ASN A 197 23.09 -1.69 -20.86
C ASN A 197 22.20 -2.64 -20.06
N GLN A 198 21.37 -2.07 -19.18
CA GLN A 198 20.39 -2.83 -18.42
C GLN A 198 19.02 -2.19 -18.59
N LYS A 199 18.01 -3.03 -18.79
CA LYS A 199 16.59 -2.66 -18.74
C LYS A 199 15.86 -3.55 -17.76
N VAL A 200 15.06 -2.95 -16.88
CA VAL A 200 14.14 -3.64 -15.98
C VAL A 200 12.72 -3.23 -16.34
N SER A 201 11.85 -4.21 -16.48
CA SER A 201 10.42 -4.04 -16.66
C SER A 201 9.70 -4.68 -15.49
N ALA A 202 8.88 -3.92 -14.78
CA ALA A 202 8.12 -4.36 -13.64
C ALA A 202 6.67 -3.92 -13.75
N SER A 203 5.76 -4.67 -13.13
CA SER A 203 4.34 -4.39 -13.15
C SER A 203 3.66 -4.80 -11.85
N VAL A 204 2.54 -4.13 -11.56
CA VAL A 204 1.62 -4.50 -10.48
C VAL A 204 0.28 -4.83 -11.10
N SER A 205 -0.23 -6.01 -10.83
CA SER A 205 -1.61 -6.41 -11.15
C SER A 205 -2.43 -6.36 -9.86
N THR A 206 -3.63 -5.78 -9.89
CA THR A 206 -4.49 -5.68 -8.70
C THR A 206 -5.95 -5.50 -9.10
N ASN A 207 -6.86 -5.91 -8.20
CA ASN A 207 -8.29 -5.60 -8.30
C ASN A 207 -8.70 -4.30 -7.57
N GLN A 208 -7.74 -3.54 -7.00
CA GLN A 208 -8.00 -2.21 -6.41
C GLN A 208 -6.83 -1.25 -6.68
N SER A 209 -6.85 -0.62 -7.86
CA SER A 209 -5.77 0.24 -8.35
C SER A 209 -5.46 1.47 -7.48
N SER A 210 -6.45 2.00 -6.76
CA SER A 210 -6.27 3.15 -5.85
C SER A 210 -5.38 2.83 -4.63
N ALA A 211 -5.34 1.56 -4.22
CA ALA A 211 -4.63 1.08 -3.03
C ALA A 211 -3.20 0.61 -3.30
N VAL A 212 -2.72 0.71 -4.54
CA VAL A 212 -1.34 0.32 -4.91
C VAL A 212 -0.52 1.50 -5.44
N SER A 213 0.79 1.32 -5.53
CA SER A 213 1.68 2.18 -6.32
C SER A 213 2.32 1.38 -7.44
N LYS A 214 2.59 2.03 -8.56
CA LYS A 214 3.43 1.46 -9.63
C LYS A 214 4.84 1.15 -9.09
N PRO A 215 5.65 0.32 -9.77
CA PRO A 215 7.05 0.14 -9.41
C PRO A 215 7.75 1.50 -9.27
N GLN A 216 8.48 1.71 -8.17
CA GLN A 216 9.03 3.02 -7.81
C GLN A 216 10.54 3.12 -8.07
N ASN A 217 11.31 2.11 -7.67
CA ASN A 217 12.77 2.11 -7.73
C ASN A 217 13.28 0.75 -8.22
N ALA A 218 14.41 0.75 -8.90
CA ALA A 218 15.19 -0.44 -9.23
C ALA A 218 16.67 -0.14 -8.97
N VAL A 219 17.38 -1.07 -8.32
CA VAL A 219 18.78 -0.89 -7.93
C VAL A 219 19.55 -2.13 -8.34
N SER A 220 20.67 -1.94 -9.04
CA SER A 220 21.57 -3.02 -9.43
C SER A 220 22.78 -3.07 -8.53
N TYR A 221 23.09 -4.28 -8.04
CA TYR A 221 24.31 -4.60 -7.30
C TYR A 221 25.24 -5.38 -8.24
N PHE A 222 26.54 -5.18 -8.08
CA PHE A 222 27.51 -5.70 -9.04
C PHE A 222 28.32 -6.87 -8.44
N PRO A 223 28.54 -7.96 -9.22
CA PRO A 223 29.32 -9.11 -8.79
C PRO A 223 30.78 -8.76 -8.47
N GLU A 224 31.37 -7.79 -9.17
CA GLU A 224 32.76 -7.36 -8.97
C GLU A 224 33.05 -6.94 -7.53
N PHE A 225 32.03 -6.46 -6.82
CA PHE A 225 32.13 -5.99 -5.44
C PHE A 225 31.36 -6.90 -4.47
N GLY A 226 31.19 -8.16 -4.86
CA GLY A 226 30.48 -9.19 -4.11
C GLY A 226 29.04 -8.82 -3.75
N TYR A 227 28.40 -7.91 -4.52
CA TYR A 227 27.06 -7.39 -4.26
C TYR A 227 26.88 -6.65 -2.92
N LYS A 228 27.97 -6.17 -2.31
CA LYS A 228 27.96 -5.57 -0.96
C LYS A 228 28.00 -4.06 -0.98
N ILE A 229 29.07 -3.52 -1.58
CA ILE A 229 29.43 -2.11 -1.41
C ILE A 229 28.68 -1.29 -2.44
N TYR A 230 28.99 -1.47 -3.72
CA TYR A 230 28.50 -0.57 -4.76
C TYR A 230 27.19 -1.04 -5.41
N TYR A 231 26.36 -0.06 -5.75
CA TYR A 231 25.12 -0.23 -6.48
C TYR A 231 24.79 0.98 -7.34
N ARG A 232 23.97 0.79 -8.37
CA ARG A 232 23.46 1.88 -9.21
C ARG A 232 21.95 1.92 -9.11
N LEU A 233 21.41 3.09 -8.78
CA LEU A 233 19.99 3.39 -8.97
C LEU A 233 19.71 3.49 -10.47
N LEU A 234 18.72 2.75 -10.94
CA LEU A 234 18.25 2.85 -12.31
C LEU A 234 17.33 4.07 -12.44
N GLU A 235 17.44 4.75 -13.57
CA GLU A 235 16.54 5.81 -13.97
C GLU A 235 15.21 5.23 -14.41
N ARG A 236 14.12 5.77 -13.87
CA ARG A 236 12.77 5.40 -14.29
C ARG A 236 12.45 6.10 -15.62
N ILE A 237 12.36 5.32 -16.70
CA ILE A 237 12.09 5.82 -18.06
C ILE A 237 10.59 5.82 -18.37
N GLY A 238 9.81 5.03 -17.64
CA GLY A 238 8.36 4.98 -17.84
C GLY A 238 7.63 4.28 -16.70
N ASP A 239 6.41 3.84 -17.00
CA ASP A 239 5.61 3.06 -16.07
C ASP A 239 6.19 1.67 -15.90
N GLY A 240 6.87 1.44 -14.78
CA GLY A 240 7.50 0.16 -14.49
C GLY A 240 8.73 -0.15 -15.34
N SER A 241 9.21 0.78 -16.16
CA SER A 241 10.44 0.59 -16.95
C SER A 241 11.59 1.42 -16.40
N PHE A 242 12.73 0.76 -16.21
CA PHE A 242 13.94 1.34 -15.64
C PHE A 242 15.17 0.97 -16.46
N GLU A 243 16.11 1.89 -16.59
CA GLU A 243 17.39 1.69 -17.28
C GLU A 243 18.53 2.26 -16.45
N PHE A 244 19.79 1.95 -16.76
CA PHE A 244 20.88 2.70 -16.13
C PHE A 244 20.76 4.20 -16.43
N LYS A 245 21.19 5.02 -15.47
CA LYS A 245 21.37 6.46 -15.69
C LYS A 245 22.43 6.67 -16.76
N LYS A 246 22.34 7.77 -17.51
CA LYS A 246 23.39 8.15 -18.46
C LYS A 246 24.74 8.19 -17.74
N ASN A 247 25.72 7.48 -18.29
CA ASN A 247 27.05 7.40 -17.71
C ASN A 247 27.86 8.64 -18.10
N HIS A 248 28.18 9.48 -17.11
CA HIS A 248 29.01 10.67 -17.31
C HIS A 248 30.45 10.37 -17.76
N TYR A 249 30.93 9.16 -17.48
CA TYR A 249 32.27 8.69 -17.89
C TYR A 249 32.26 8.05 -19.29
N SER A 250 31.09 7.83 -19.89
CA SER A 250 31.01 7.27 -21.24
C SER A 250 31.37 8.32 -22.28
N THR A 251 32.38 8.02 -23.11
CA THR A 251 32.74 8.82 -24.30
C THR A 251 31.55 9.07 -25.23
N TYR A 252 30.63 8.10 -25.32
CA TYR A 252 29.45 8.16 -26.17
C TYR A 252 28.18 8.61 -25.44
N LYS A 253 28.28 8.95 -24.13
CA LYS A 253 27.14 9.28 -23.25
C LYS A 253 26.06 8.18 -23.24
N ASN A 254 26.47 6.93 -23.41
CA ASN A 254 25.61 5.75 -23.27
C ASN A 254 25.24 5.53 -21.80
N ARG A 255 24.28 4.63 -21.54
CA ARG A 255 23.77 4.32 -20.20
C ARG A 255 24.61 3.24 -19.52
#